data_AF-A0A7X3Y5Y0-F1
#
_entry.id   AF-A0A7X3Y5Y0-F1
#
_cell.length_a   1.000
_cell.length_b   1.000
_cell.length_c   1.000
_cell.angle_alpha   90.00
_cell.angle_beta   90.00
_cell.angle_gamma   90.00
#
_symmetry.space_group_name_H-M   'P 1'
#
loop_
_entity.id
_entity.type
_entity.pdbx_description
1 polymer ?
#
loop_
_entity_poly.entity_id
_entity_poly.type
_entity_poly.pdbx_seq_one_letter_code
_entity_poly.pdbx_strand_id
1 'polypeptide(L)'
;MWLITFDIDGTMEFGDPNGILTREHVEYFRSKGAIIGSASDRPESSQFIMWRGYELEPDFVILKHHMTTLKERFPDLTTYWHVGDRPLDQQTARMAGFTFFWPDQFPSPEMADDFFMHVKPPEEGGSLTAGEAALRLAAHALHTNGATEYR
;
A
#
# COMPACT_ATOMS: atom_id res chain seq x y z
N MET A 1 -3.16 -6.43 -11.65
CA MET A 1 -2.08 -6.19 -10.67
C MET A 1 -2.30 -4.83 -10.03
N TRP A 2 -1.72 -4.56 -8.87
CA TRP A 2 -1.99 -3.35 -8.08
C TRP A 2 -0.73 -2.90 -7.33
N LEU A 3 -0.73 -1.66 -6.86
CA LEU A 3 0.45 -1.03 -6.25
C LEU A 3 0.12 -0.41 -4.90
N ILE A 4 1.05 -0.56 -3.96
CA ILE A 4 0.99 0.01 -2.62
C ILE A 4 2.23 0.89 -2.40
N THR A 5 1.98 2.12 -1.97
CA THR A 5 3.02 3.03 -1.48
C THR A 5 2.89 3.19 0.02
N PHE A 6 4.01 3.08 0.72
CA PHE A 6 4.09 3.39 2.15
C PHE A 6 4.85 4.69 2.35
N ASP A 7 4.32 5.62 3.16
CA ASP A 7 5.22 6.51 3.90
C ASP A 7 6.12 5.67 4.82
N ILE A 8 7.20 6.26 5.34
CA ILE A 8 8.16 5.56 6.19
C ILE A 8 7.96 5.94 7.65
N ASP A 9 8.08 7.23 7.97
CA ASP A 9 8.18 7.70 9.36
C ASP A 9 6.80 7.82 9.99
N GLY A 10 6.55 7.06 11.06
CA GLY A 10 5.23 6.96 11.70
C GLY A 10 4.31 5.93 11.04
N THR A 11 4.72 5.36 9.89
CA THR A 11 3.93 4.38 9.14
C THR A 11 4.52 2.97 9.21
N MET A 12 5.78 2.81 8.81
CA MET A 12 6.48 1.52 8.83
C MET A 12 7.18 1.30 10.17
N GLU A 13 7.25 0.06 10.62
CA GLU A 13 7.89 -0.29 11.90
C GLU A 13 9.39 0.04 11.96
N PHE A 14 10.04 0.28 10.82
CA PHE A 14 11.44 0.73 10.73
C PHE A 14 11.61 2.23 10.50
N GLY A 15 10.51 3.00 10.52
CA GLY A 15 10.54 4.46 10.44
C GLY A 15 11.07 5.13 11.71
N ASP A 16 11.24 6.45 11.64
CA ASP A 16 11.61 7.29 12.79
C ASP A 16 10.69 8.54 12.86
N PRO A 17 9.63 8.53 13.70
CA PRO A 17 9.30 7.50 14.68
C PRO A 17 8.82 6.19 14.04
N ASN A 18 8.90 5.07 14.79
CA ASN A 18 8.38 3.78 14.34
C ASN A 18 6.85 3.84 14.15
N GLY A 19 6.36 3.28 13.05
CA GLY A 19 4.94 3.03 12.82
C GLY A 19 4.50 1.61 13.17
N ILE A 20 3.28 1.24 12.79
CA ILE A 20 2.65 -0.04 13.12
C ILE A 20 2.66 -1.06 11.98
N LEU A 21 2.99 -0.65 10.75
CA LEU A 21 3.02 -1.57 9.61
C LEU A 21 4.32 -2.36 9.57
N THR A 22 4.16 -3.67 9.53
CA THR A 22 5.26 -4.61 9.73
C THR A 22 5.80 -5.22 8.44
N ARG A 23 6.94 -5.91 8.53
CA ARG A 23 7.47 -6.77 7.46
C ARG A 23 6.40 -7.74 6.94
N GLU A 24 5.62 -8.32 7.84
CA GLU A 24 4.57 -9.29 7.50
C GLU A 24 3.52 -8.69 6.55
N HIS A 25 3.10 -7.44 6.78
CA HIS A 25 2.18 -6.76 5.86
C HIS A 25 2.78 -6.68 4.45
N VAL A 26 4.04 -6.25 4.35
CA VAL A 26 4.73 -6.10 3.06
C VAL A 26 4.86 -7.43 2.34
N GLU A 27 5.36 -8.46 3.02
CA GLU A 27 5.56 -9.79 2.44
C GLU A 27 4.23 -10.43 2.03
N TYR A 28 3.20 -10.28 2.85
CA TYR A 28 1.87 -10.78 2.56
C TYR A 28 1.31 -10.17 1.28
N PHE A 29 1.24 -8.83 1.18
CA PHE A 29 0.66 -8.19 -0.01
C PHE A 29 1.50 -8.43 -1.27
N ARG A 30 2.83 -8.50 -1.13
CA ARG A 30 3.73 -8.91 -2.21
C ARG A 30 3.42 -10.32 -2.70
N SER A 31 3.18 -11.27 -1.78
CA SER A 31 2.82 -12.65 -2.14
C SER A 31 1.50 -12.74 -2.94
N LYS A 32 0.60 -11.77 -2.76
CA LYS A 32 -0.64 -11.64 -3.55
C LYS A 32 -0.47 -10.85 -4.86
N GLY A 33 0.77 -10.48 -5.20
CA GLY A 33 1.12 -9.79 -6.43
C GLY A 33 1.02 -8.27 -6.37
N ALA A 34 1.09 -7.65 -5.19
CA ALA A 34 1.24 -6.20 -5.10
C ALA A 34 2.65 -5.77 -5.49
N ILE A 35 2.75 -4.68 -6.27
CA ILE A 35 4.01 -3.93 -6.46
C ILE A 35 4.14 -3.00 -5.26
N ILE A 36 5.22 -3.11 -4.49
CA ILE A 36 5.39 -2.41 -3.22
C ILE A 36 6.56 -1.45 -3.29
N GLY A 37 6.32 -0.21 -2.89
CA GLY A 37 7.36 0.79 -2.73
C GLY A 37 7.06 1.77 -1.62
N SER A 38 7.92 2.78 -1.50
CA SER A 38 7.69 3.91 -0.58
C SER A 38 7.54 5.23 -1.29
N ALA A 39 6.74 6.11 -0.69
CA ALA A 39 6.61 7.51 -1.06
C ALA A 39 6.81 8.36 0.21
N SER A 40 8.02 8.87 0.40
CA SER A 40 8.43 9.61 1.61
C SER A 40 9.02 10.97 1.24
N ASP A 41 9.10 11.87 2.21
CA ASP A 41 9.85 13.13 2.10
C ASP A 41 11.37 12.91 2.24
N ARG A 42 11.79 11.71 2.68
CA ARG A 42 13.20 11.31 2.69
C ARG A 42 13.74 11.20 1.26
N PRO A 43 15.02 11.57 1.01
CA PRO A 43 15.67 11.31 -0.26
C PRO A 43 15.57 9.84 -0.68
N GLU A 44 15.40 9.58 -1.97
CA GLU A 44 15.22 8.22 -2.51
C GLU A 44 16.35 7.25 -2.10
N SER A 45 17.60 7.71 -2.08
CA SER A 45 18.73 6.91 -1.61
C SER A 45 18.58 6.49 -0.14
N SER A 46 18.09 7.39 0.71
CA SER A 46 17.81 7.10 2.11
C SER A 46 16.67 6.10 2.25
N GLN A 47 15.61 6.24 1.45
CA GLN A 47 14.50 5.28 1.44
C GLN A 47 15.02 3.88 1.10
N PHE A 48 15.79 3.73 0.01
CA PHE A 48 16.41 2.46 -0.38
C PHE A 48 17.26 1.86 0.74
N ILE A 49 18.12 2.66 1.38
CA ILE A 49 18.97 2.21 2.49
C ILE A 49 18.13 1.71 3.65
N MET A 50 17.04 2.41 4.00
CA MET A 50 16.16 2.00 5.10
C MET A 50 15.47 0.67 4.81
N TRP A 51 14.89 0.50 3.62
CA TRP A 51 14.31 -0.77 3.19
C TRP A 51 15.31 -1.92 3.23
N ARG A 52 16.52 -1.71 2.66
CA ARG A 52 17.58 -2.72 2.61
C ARG A 52 18.13 -3.06 3.99
N GLY A 53 18.29 -2.06 4.86
CA GLY A 53 18.67 -2.25 6.27
C GLY A 53 17.60 -3.03 7.04
N TYR A 54 16.36 -2.95 6.58
CA TYR A 54 15.24 -3.74 7.04
C TYR A 54 15.03 -5.05 6.23
N GLU A 55 16.03 -5.47 5.46
CA GLU A 55 16.08 -6.72 4.66
C GLU A 55 14.92 -6.90 3.66
N LEU A 56 14.27 -5.82 3.27
CA LEU A 56 13.25 -5.80 2.24
C LEU A 56 13.76 -5.01 1.04
N GLU A 57 13.59 -5.57 -0.17
CA GLU A 57 13.83 -4.81 -1.41
C GLU A 57 12.52 -4.16 -1.85
N PRO A 58 12.44 -2.83 -1.99
CA PRO A 58 11.26 -2.20 -2.56
C PRO A 58 11.30 -2.30 -4.09
N ASP A 59 10.14 -2.48 -4.73
CA ASP A 59 10.01 -2.48 -6.20
C ASP A 59 10.30 -1.08 -6.79
N PHE A 60 10.07 -0.04 -5.98
CA PHE A 60 10.44 1.33 -6.27
C PHE A 60 10.50 2.16 -4.97
N VAL A 61 11.20 3.28 -5.02
CA VAL A 61 11.06 4.37 -4.05
C VAL A 61 10.81 5.66 -4.83
N ILE A 62 10.12 6.60 -4.22
CA ILE A 62 9.82 7.89 -4.85
C ILE A 62 9.69 8.99 -3.81
N LEU A 63 9.94 10.24 -4.19
CA LEU A 63 9.55 11.39 -3.37
C LEU A 63 8.04 11.55 -3.36
N LYS A 64 7.47 11.87 -2.20
CA LYS A 64 6.02 12.00 -1.98
C LYS A 64 5.33 12.91 -3.03
N HIS A 65 5.92 14.07 -3.34
CA HIS A 65 5.39 15.00 -4.34
C HIS A 65 5.45 14.50 -5.79
N HIS A 66 6.15 13.40 -6.08
CA HIS A 66 6.19 12.76 -7.40
C HIS A 66 5.24 11.55 -7.53
N MET A 67 4.44 11.23 -6.51
CA MET A 67 3.51 10.09 -6.55
C MET A 67 2.56 10.09 -7.75
N THR A 68 2.19 11.27 -8.26
CA THR A 68 1.34 11.40 -9.44
C THR A 68 1.92 10.72 -10.69
N THR A 69 3.24 10.60 -10.78
CA THR A 69 3.94 9.98 -11.92
C THR A 69 3.88 8.44 -11.91
N LEU A 70 3.51 7.82 -10.77
CA LEU A 70 3.44 6.36 -10.66
C LEU A 70 2.39 5.74 -11.59
N LYS A 71 1.30 6.45 -11.89
CA LYS A 71 0.31 5.99 -12.88
C LYS A 71 0.86 5.98 -14.31
N GLU A 72 1.81 6.86 -14.61
CA GLU A 72 2.50 6.89 -15.90
C GLU A 72 3.55 5.77 -15.97
N ARG A 73 4.22 5.47 -14.86
CA ARG A 73 5.20 4.39 -14.76
C ARG A 73 4.57 3.00 -14.78
N PHE A 74 3.35 2.86 -14.27
CA PHE A 74 2.64 1.58 -14.14
C PHE A 74 1.23 1.61 -14.74
N PRO A 75 1.06 1.96 -16.03
CA PRO A 75 -0.24 2.27 -16.62
C PRO A 75 -1.24 1.09 -16.62
N ASP A 76 -0.75 -0.15 -16.54
CA ASP A 76 -1.56 -1.37 -16.60
C ASP A 76 -2.18 -1.76 -15.24
N LEU A 77 -1.94 -1.00 -14.17
CA LEU A 77 -2.50 -1.29 -12.85
C LEU A 77 -3.90 -0.71 -12.69
N THR A 78 -4.79 -1.50 -12.09
CA THR A 78 -6.19 -1.11 -11.86
C THR A 78 -6.41 -0.38 -10.54
N THR A 79 -5.43 -0.43 -9.63
CA THR A 79 -5.60 0.02 -8.24
C THR A 79 -4.27 0.48 -7.66
N TYR A 80 -4.33 1.63 -6.96
CA TYR A 80 -3.17 2.31 -6.38
C TYR A 80 -3.52 2.75 -4.96
N TRP A 81 -2.75 2.28 -3.98
CA TRP A 81 -2.94 2.62 -2.58
C TRP A 81 -1.77 3.43 -2.04
N HIS A 82 -2.07 4.27 -1.07
CA HIS A 82 -1.09 4.92 -0.23
C HIS A 82 -1.44 4.73 1.24
N VAL A 83 -0.43 4.42 2.05
CA VAL A 83 -0.54 4.39 3.51
C VAL A 83 0.37 5.45 4.09
N GLY A 84 -0.16 6.28 4.98
CA GLY A 84 0.62 7.31 5.67
C GLY A 84 -0.05 7.74 6.97
N ASP A 85 0.74 8.29 7.89
CA ASP A 85 0.32 8.66 9.25
C ASP A 85 -0.06 10.14 9.39
N ARG A 86 0.03 10.93 8.31
CA ARG A 86 -0.26 12.38 8.34
C ARG A 86 -1.38 12.79 7.37
N PRO A 87 -2.10 13.89 7.69
CA PRO A 87 -3.05 14.49 6.76
C PRO A 87 -2.43 14.86 5.40
N LEU A 88 -1.14 15.19 5.38
CA LEU A 88 -0.41 15.47 4.14
C LEU A 88 -0.36 14.25 3.22
N ASP A 89 -0.17 13.05 3.77
CA ASP A 89 -0.15 11.80 3.01
C ASP A 89 -1.51 11.54 2.35
N GLN A 90 -2.59 11.77 3.10
CA GLN A 90 -3.94 11.69 2.55
C GLN A 90 -4.15 12.69 1.41
N GLN A 91 -3.68 13.93 1.57
CA GLN A 91 -3.78 14.93 0.53
C GLN A 91 -2.99 14.53 -0.72
N THR A 92 -1.74 14.07 -0.56
CA THR A 92 -0.90 13.67 -1.69
C THR A 92 -1.46 12.43 -2.40
N ALA A 93 -1.94 11.44 -1.65
CA ALA A 93 -2.64 10.28 -2.21
C ALA A 93 -3.85 10.70 -3.04
N ARG A 94 -4.69 11.61 -2.53
CA ARG A 94 -5.85 12.13 -3.26
C ARG A 94 -5.44 12.87 -4.53
N MET A 95 -4.39 13.68 -4.50
CA MET A 95 -3.85 14.37 -5.68
C MET A 95 -3.32 13.39 -6.73
N ALA A 96 -2.73 12.27 -6.32
CA ALA A 96 -2.33 11.18 -7.22
C ALA A 96 -3.52 10.29 -7.66
N GLY A 97 -4.70 10.48 -7.08
CA GLY A 97 -5.89 9.66 -7.29
C GLY A 97 -5.71 8.23 -6.77
N PHE A 98 -5.08 8.08 -5.60
CA PHE A 98 -4.85 6.81 -4.90
C PHE A 98 -5.90 6.65 -3.80
N THR A 99 -6.21 5.40 -3.46
CA THR A 99 -6.93 5.09 -2.22
C THR A 99 -5.97 5.29 -1.04
N PHE A 100 -6.38 6.09 -0.05
CA PHE A 100 -5.57 6.34 1.13
C PHE A 100 -6.03 5.48 2.31
N PHE A 101 -5.06 4.99 3.09
CA PHE A 101 -5.28 4.35 4.38
C PHE A 101 -4.44 5.05 5.45
N TRP A 102 -5.04 5.33 6.60
CA TRP A 102 -4.26 5.47 7.83
C TRP A 102 -3.65 4.11 8.20
N PRO A 103 -2.53 4.04 8.93
CA PRO A 103 -1.87 2.78 9.23
C PRO A 103 -2.78 1.78 9.97
N ASP A 104 -3.66 2.28 10.85
CA ASP A 104 -4.64 1.50 11.61
C ASP A 104 -5.87 1.09 10.80
N GLN A 105 -6.06 1.71 9.63
CA GLN A 105 -7.11 1.34 8.68
C GLN A 105 -6.63 0.38 7.60
N PHE A 106 -5.31 0.27 7.41
CA PHE A 106 -4.74 -0.59 6.39
C PHE A 106 -5.12 -2.06 6.66
N PRO A 107 -5.52 -2.83 5.64
CA PRO A 107 -6.00 -4.19 5.89
C PRO A 107 -4.90 -5.08 6.46
N SER A 108 -5.21 -5.82 7.52
CA SER A 108 -4.30 -6.84 8.04
C SER A 108 -4.22 -8.05 7.08
N PRO A 109 -3.15 -8.86 7.15
CA PRO A 109 -3.05 -10.10 6.40
C PRO A 109 -4.28 -11.03 6.57
N GLU A 110 -4.82 -11.14 7.79
CA GLU A 110 -5.98 -11.97 8.08
C GLU A 110 -7.25 -11.43 7.41
N MET A 111 -7.47 -10.11 7.47
CA MET A 111 -8.60 -9.48 6.78
C MET A 111 -8.49 -9.68 5.27
N ALA A 112 -7.28 -9.55 4.74
CA ALA A 112 -7.03 -9.64 3.31
C ALA A 112 -7.21 -11.07 2.77
N ASP A 113 -6.95 -12.09 3.58
CA ASP A 113 -7.00 -13.49 3.12
C ASP A 113 -8.36 -13.86 2.55
N ASP A 114 -9.45 -13.46 3.22
CA ASP A 114 -10.83 -13.69 2.77
C ASP A 114 -11.10 -13.16 1.35
N PHE A 115 -10.38 -12.12 0.93
CA PHE A 115 -10.55 -11.50 -0.38
C PHE A 115 -9.69 -12.16 -1.46
N PHE A 116 -8.55 -12.73 -1.08
CA PHE A 116 -7.60 -13.34 -2.00
C PHE A 116 -7.74 -14.87 -2.11
N MET A 117 -8.47 -15.56 -1.22
CA MET A 117 -8.60 -17.04 -1.21
C MET A 117 -9.06 -17.63 -2.56
N HIS A 118 -9.86 -16.89 -3.33
CA HIS A 118 -10.47 -17.36 -4.58
C HIS A 118 -9.95 -16.63 -5.83
N VAL A 119 -8.92 -15.80 -5.68
CA VAL A 119 -8.28 -15.15 -6.83
C VAL A 119 -7.46 -16.20 -7.56
N LYS A 120 -7.99 -16.65 -8.71
CA LYS A 120 -7.27 -17.54 -9.61
C LYS A 120 -6.46 -16.75 -10.62
N PRO A 121 -5.39 -17.34 -11.18
CA PRO A 121 -4.68 -16.75 -12.31
C PRO A 121 -5.64 -16.48 -13.49
N PRO A 122 -5.40 -15.43 -14.30
CA PRO A 122 -6.23 -15.09 -15.45
C PRO A 122 -6.45 -16.27 -16.42
N GLU A 123 -5.49 -17.20 -16.48
CA GLU A 123 -5.46 -18.36 -17.37
C GLU A 123 -6.44 -19.47 -16.95
N GLU A 124 -6.95 -19.47 -15.71
CA GLU A 124 -7.80 -20.53 -15.16
C GLU A 124 -9.30 -20.18 -15.11
N GLY A 125 -9.73 -19.11 -15.80
CA GLY A 125 -11.14 -18.71 -15.83
C GLY A 125 -11.67 -18.23 -14.46
N GLY A 126 -10.80 -17.67 -13.62
CA GLY A 126 -11.17 -17.07 -12.34
C GLY A 126 -12.16 -15.91 -12.50
N SER A 127 -13.10 -15.77 -11.56
CA SER A 127 -14.13 -14.73 -11.64
C SER A 127 -13.65 -13.34 -11.20
N LEU A 128 -12.46 -13.23 -10.59
CA LEU A 128 -11.88 -11.99 -10.06
C LEU A 128 -10.36 -11.99 -10.21
N THR A 129 -9.82 -10.89 -10.72
CA THR A 129 -8.38 -10.60 -10.75
C THR A 129 -7.89 -10.11 -9.38
N ALA A 130 -6.58 -10.19 -9.12
CA ALA A 130 -5.99 -9.65 -7.90
C ALA A 130 -6.25 -8.14 -7.70
N GLY A 131 -6.34 -7.39 -8.80
CA GLY A 131 -6.69 -5.96 -8.75
C GLY A 131 -8.14 -5.72 -8.31
N GLU A 132 -9.08 -6.54 -8.77
CA GLU A 132 -10.49 -6.46 -8.36
C GLU A 132 -10.69 -6.92 -6.91
N ALA A 133 -9.96 -7.96 -6.48
CA ALA A 133 -9.96 -8.39 -5.09
C ALA A 133 -9.41 -7.31 -4.16
N ALA A 134 -8.29 -6.67 -4.55
CA ALA A 134 -7.75 -5.51 -3.84
C ALA A 134 -8.81 -4.40 -3.75
N LEU A 135 -9.44 -4.00 -4.86
CA LEU A 135 -10.46 -2.95 -4.84
C LEU A 135 -11.61 -3.26 -3.85
N ARG A 136 -12.05 -4.53 -3.77
CA ARG A 136 -13.08 -4.96 -2.81
C ARG A 136 -12.58 -4.93 -1.37
N LEU A 137 -11.35 -5.38 -1.13
CA LEU A 137 -10.70 -5.32 0.18
C LEU A 137 -10.58 -3.87 0.67
N ALA A 138 -10.17 -2.95 -0.19
CA ALA A 138 -10.10 -1.53 0.14
C ALA A 138 -11.45 -0.97 0.60
N ALA A 139 -12.51 -1.25 -0.17
CA ALA A 139 -13.86 -0.80 0.18
C ALA A 139 -14.33 -1.39 1.52
N HIS A 140 -14.02 -2.66 1.78
CA HIS A 140 -14.33 -3.31 3.04
C HIS A 140 -13.56 -2.70 4.21
N ALA A 141 -12.24 -2.59 4.13
CA ALA A 141 -11.39 -2.05 5.18
C ALA A 141 -11.76 -0.61 5.55
N LEU A 142 -12.01 0.24 4.54
CA LEU A 142 -12.45 1.62 4.78
C LEU A 142 -13.84 1.70 5.42
N HIS A 143 -14.75 0.76 5.13
CA HIS A 143 -16.06 0.72 5.78
C HIS A 143 -15.97 0.24 7.23
N THR A 144 -15.26 -0.87 7.46
CA THR A 144 -15.11 -1.49 8.78
C THR A 144 -14.32 -0.60 9.73
N ASN A 145 -13.26 0.06 9.24
CA ASN A 145 -12.40 0.91 10.06
C ASN A 145 -12.86 2.39 10.07
N GLY A 146 -13.61 2.83 9.06
CA GLY A 146 -14.22 4.17 8.99
C GLY A 146 -15.45 4.35 9.90
N ALA A 147 -16.03 3.26 10.40
CA ALA A 147 -17.06 3.32 11.45
C ALA A 147 -16.52 3.83 12.81
N THR A 148 -15.20 4.02 12.94
CA THR A 148 -14.52 4.50 14.14
C THR A 148 -14.36 6.02 14.19
N GLU A 149 -14.86 6.77 13.20
CA GLU A 149 -14.86 8.25 13.24
C GLU A 149 -16.05 8.81 14.05
N TYR A 150 -16.00 8.61 15.37
CA TYR A 150 -16.44 9.54 16.41
C TYR A 150 -15.84 9.04 17.73
N ARG A 151 -14.58 9.40 18.01
CA ARG A 151 -14.02 9.44 19.37
C ARG A 151 -12.82 10.37 19.42
#